data_AF-A0A7Z7BAY7-F1
#
_entry.id   AF-A0A7Z7BAY7-F1
#
_cell.length_a   1.000
_cell.length_b   1.000
_cell.length_c   1.000
_cell.angle_alpha   90.00
_cell.angle_beta   90.00
_cell.angle_gamma   90.00
#
_symmetry.space_group_name_H-M   'P 1'
#
loop_
_entity.id
_entity.type
_entity.pdbx_description
1 polymer ?
#
loop_
_entity_poly.entity_id
_entity_poly.type
_entity_poly.pdbx_seq_one_letter_code
_entity_poly.pdbx_strand_id
1 'polypeptide(L)' 'MLTINADQHSLFQNYHRPGEEKRMVVFCVPALMATGWPPAQTTPETFYAPNRSSWAAAPVRRQVRYGAPHTSAVAMLPIS' A
#
# COMPACT_ATOMS: atom_id res chain seq x y z
N MET A 1 -3.60 7.03 6.70
CA MET A 1 -3.78 6.40 5.37
C MET A 1 -5.27 6.23 5.14
N LEU A 2 -5.82 6.79 4.05
CA LEU A 2 -7.25 6.69 3.75
C LEU A 2 -7.54 5.42 2.95
N THR A 3 -8.62 4.71 3.31
CA THR A 3 -9.04 3.49 2.63
C THR A 3 -10.51 3.54 2.25
N ILE A 4 -10.85 2.84 1.18
CA ILE A 4 -12.20 2.69 0.64
C ILE A 4 -12.53 1.22 0.47
N ASN A 5 -13.83 0.89 0.39
CA ASN A 5 -14.27 -0.46 0.07
C ASN A 5 -13.75 -0.88 -1.32
N ALA A 6 -13.32 -2.13 -1.43
CA ALA A 6 -12.70 -2.70 -2.62
C ALA A 6 -13.38 -3.99 -3.08
N ASP A 7 -14.55 -4.34 -2.56
CA ASP A 7 -15.25 -5.59 -2.86
C ASP A 7 -15.57 -5.71 -4.35
N GLN A 8 -15.78 -4.59 -5.02
CA GLN A 8 -16.10 -4.51 -6.45
C GLN A 8 -14.91 -4.10 -7.33
N HIS A 9 -13.71 -3.95 -6.76
CA HIS A 9 -12.53 -3.56 -7.52
C HIS A 9 -11.93 -4.77 -8.24
N SER A 10 -11.77 -4.68 -9.56
CA SER A 10 -11.28 -5.76 -10.45
C SER A 10 -10.06 -6.52 -9.90
N LEU A 11 -9.04 -5.80 -9.44
CA LEU A 11 -7.84 -6.36 -8.80
C LEU A 11 -8.00 -6.64 -7.30
N PHE A 12 -8.31 -5.61 -6.49
CA PHE A 12 -8.24 -5.68 -5.02
C PHE A 12 -9.27 -6.61 -4.35
N GLN A 13 -10.37 -6.95 -5.03
CA GLN A 13 -11.35 -7.93 -4.53
C GLN A 13 -10.73 -9.31 -4.27
N ASN A 14 -9.65 -9.66 -4.98
CA ASN A 14 -8.98 -10.95 -4.90
C ASN A 14 -7.91 -11.02 -3.79
N TYR A 15 -7.71 -9.94 -3.05
CA TYR A 15 -6.76 -9.86 -1.93
C TYR A 15 -7.50 -9.88 -0.60
N HIS A 16 -6.78 -9.93 0.52
CA HIS A 16 -7.33 -10.08 1.89
C HIS A 16 -7.95 -11.45 2.19
N ARG A 17 -8.21 -11.70 3.47
CA ARG A 17 -8.83 -12.94 3.94
C ARG A 17 -10.27 -13.06 3.40
N PRO A 18 -10.73 -14.28 3.05
CA PRO A 18 -12.12 -14.51 2.70
C PRO A 18 -13.07 -14.15 3.86
N GLY A 19 -14.25 -13.64 3.55
CA GLY A 19 -15.28 -13.29 4.54
C GLY A 19 -15.08 -11.93 5.24
N GLU A 20 -13.95 -11.26 5.02
CA GLU A 20 -13.70 -9.90 5.50
C GLU A 20 -13.96 -8.88 4.39
N GLU A 21 -14.47 -7.70 4.76
CA GLU A 21 -14.63 -6.56 3.85
C GLU A 21 -13.30 -6.21 3.20
N LYS A 22 -13.28 -6.09 1.87
CA LYS A 22 -12.06 -5.72 1.15
C LYS A 22 -11.86 -4.21 1.26
N ARG A 23 -10.65 -3.80 1.64
CA ARG A 23 -10.26 -2.39 1.71
C ARG A 23 -9.08 -2.14 0.80
N MET A 24 -9.07 -1.01 0.11
CA MET A 24 -7.91 -0.55 -0.66
C MET A 24 -7.58 0.89 -0.29
N VAL A 25 -6.33 1.29 -0.53
CA VAL A 25 -5.90 2.67 -0.31
C VAL A 25 -6.38 3.57 -1.43
N VAL A 26 -6.73 4.81 -1.10
CA VAL A 26 -7.05 5.83 -2.10
C VAL A 26 -5.75 6.31 -2.73
N PHE A 27 -5.61 6.11 -4.03
CA PHE A 27 -4.51 6.66 -4.81
C PHE A 27 -4.92 8.01 -5.38
N CYS A 28 -4.25 9.07 -4.96
CA CYS A 28 -4.47 10.40 -5.52
C CYS A 28 -3.77 10.50 -6.88
N VAL A 29 -4.53 10.69 -7.96
CA VAL A 29 -3.95 11.00 -9.27
C VAL A 29 -3.41 12.44 -9.27
N PRO A 30 -2.33 12.74 -10.00
CA PRO A 30 -1.71 14.07 -10.02
C PRO A 30 -2.69 15.21 -10.34
N ALA A 31 -3.68 14.96 -11.20
CA ALA A 31 -4.71 15.94 -11.53
C ALA A 31 -5.55 16.39 -10.31
N LEU A 32 -5.84 15.49 -9.37
CA LEU A 32 -6.59 15.81 -8.15
C LEU A 32 -5.71 16.46 -7.07
N MET A 33 -4.39 16.26 -7.14
CA MET A 33 -3.42 16.93 -6.26
C MET A 33 -3.23 18.39 -6.66
N ALA A 34 -3.24 18.69 -7.97
CA ALA A 34 -3.06 20.06 -8.49
C ALA A 34 -4.13 21.04 -8.01
N THR A 35 -5.33 20.56 -7.66
CA THR A 35 -6.45 21.37 -7.19
C THR A 35 -6.46 21.62 -5.67
N GLY A 36 -5.48 21.11 -4.92
CA GLY A 36 -5.46 21.17 -3.46
C GLY A 36 -6.33 20.09 -2.84
N TRP A 37 -5.74 18.93 -2.58
CA TRP A 37 -6.44 17.75 -2.09
C TRP A 37 -6.76 17.81 -0.58
N PRO A 38 -7.99 17.48 -0.14
CA PRO A 38 -9.25 17.48 -0.89
C PRO A 38 -9.82 18.90 -1.03
N PRO A 39 -10.50 19.25 -2.14
CA PRO A 39 -11.16 20.54 -2.24
C PRO A 39 -12.32 20.62 -1.24
N ALA A 40 -12.58 21.82 -0.70
CA ALA A 40 -13.63 22.05 0.31
C ALA A 40 -15.04 21.63 -0.15
N GLN A 41 -15.25 21.54 -1.46
CA GLN A 41 -16.46 21.04 -2.10
C GLN A 41 -16.05 19.89 -3.03
N THR A 42 -16.04 18.67 -2.50
CA THR A 42 -15.87 17.46 -3.32
C THR A 42 -17.08 16.57 -3.14
N THR A 43 -17.58 16.00 -4.24
CA THR A 43 -18.51 14.87 -4.17
C THR A 43 -17.71 13.63 -3.76
N PRO A 44 -18.01 13.00 -2.62
CA PRO A 44 -17.27 11.85 -2.12
C PRO A 44 -17.19 10.71 -3.14
N GLU A 45 -18.24 10.54 -3.94
CA GLU A 45 -18.37 9.48 -4.93
C GLU A 45 -17.34 9.63 -6.06
N THR A 46 -17.01 10.86 -6.44
CA THR A 46 -16.03 11.13 -7.51
C THR A 46 -14.60 10.94 -7.01
N PHE A 47 -14.36 11.28 -5.75
CA PHE A 47 -13.03 11.38 -5.16
C PHE A 47 -12.56 10.08 -4.51
N TYR A 48 -13.50 9.30 -3.97
CA TYR A 48 -13.27 8.07 -3.25
C TYR A 48 -13.80 6.83 -3.98
N ALA A 49 -14.11 6.95 -5.28
CA ALA A 49 -14.44 5.80 -6.09
C ALA A 49 -13.21 4.90 -6.31
N PRO A 50 -13.39 3.57 -6.30
CA PRO A 50 -12.37 2.66 -6.77
C PRO A 50 -12.08 2.98 -8.25
N ASN A 51 -10.90 3.54 -8.51
CA ASN A 51 -10.50 3.89 -9.86
C ASN A 51 -10.44 2.62 -10.72
N ARG A 52 -11.29 2.52 -11.76
CA ARG A 52 -11.40 1.34 -12.66
C ARG A 52 -10.20 1.14 -13.59
N SER A 53 -9.07 1.79 -13.33
CA SER A 53 -7.88 1.67 -14.15
C SER A 53 -7.28 0.26 -14.11
N SER A 54 -6.48 -0.06 -15.13
CA SER A 54 -5.78 -1.34 -15.30
C SER A 54 -4.60 -1.44 -14.33
N TRP A 55 -4.86 -1.69 -13.06
CA TRP A 55 -3.81 -1.99 -12.09
C TRP A 55 -3.28 -3.41 -12.32
N ALA A 56 -1.97 -3.57 -12.25
CA ALA A 56 -1.29 -4.86 -12.27
C ALA A 56 -0.57 -5.09 -10.94
N ALA A 57 -0.56 -6.34 -10.48
CA ALA A 57 0.18 -6.77 -9.32
C ALA A 57 1.18 -7.86 -9.73
N ALA A 58 2.38 -7.79 -9.17
CA ALA A 58 3.40 -8.83 -9.33
C ALA A 58 3.68 -9.49 -7.96
N PRO A 59 3.77 -10.82 -7.88
CA PRO A 59 4.13 -11.49 -6.64
C PRO A 59 5.57 -11.11 -6.26
N VAL A 60 5.77 -10.71 -5.00
CA VAL A 60 7.10 -10.45 -4.45
C VAL A 60 7.46 -11.57 -3.49
N ARG A 61 8.67 -12.13 -3.65
CA ARG A 61 9.16 -13.17 -2.74
C ARG A 61 9.32 -12.56 -1.36
N ARG A 62 8.70 -13.17 -0.35
CA ARG A 62 8.86 -12.75 1.04
C ARG A 62 10.34 -12.85 1.42
N GLN A 63 10.98 -11.71 1.65
CA GLN A 63 12.31 -11.69 2.25
C GLN A 63 12.13 -12.04 3.74
N VAL A 64 12.39 -13.29 4.10
CA VAL A 64 12.46 -13.70 5.50
C VAL A 64 13.71 -13.06 6.07
N ARG A 65 13.55 -11.98 6.85
CA ARG A 65 14.61 -11.52 7.73
C ARG A 65 14.76 -12.58 8.82
N TYR A 66 15.69 -13.51 8.64
CA TYR A 66 16.21 -14.25 9.79
C TYR A 66 16.78 -13.19 10.73
N GLY A 67 16.24 -13.11 11.94
CA GLY A 67 16.78 -12.22 12.96
C GLY A 67 18.26 -12.52 13.08
N ALA A 68 19.11 -11.54 12.80
CA ALA A 68 20.52 -11.66 13.15
C ALA A 68 20.55 -11.89 14.67
N PRO A 69 21.17 -12.97 15.17
CA PRO A 69 21.40 -13.07 16.61
C PRO A 69 22.24 -11.85 17.00
N HIS A 70 21.81 -11.14 18.06
CA HIS A 70 22.66 -10.19 18.75
C HIS A 70 23.84 -10.99 19.34
N THR A 71 24.92 -11.13 18.58
CA THR A 71 26.20 -11.56 19.10
C THR A 71 27.12 -10.36 19.07
N SER A 72 27.31 -9.77 20.25
CA SER A 72 28.43 -8.89 20.54
C SER A 72 29.71 -9.66 20.21
N ALA A 73 30.35 -9.33 19.09
CA ALA A 73 31.69 -9.80 18.77
C ALA A 73 32.57 -8.57 18.54
N VAL A 74 33.39 -8.28 19.55
CA VAL A 74 34.52 -7.37 19.48
C VAL A 74 35.46 -7.90 18.40
N ALA A 75 35.57 -7.18 17.28
CA ALA A 75 36.69 -7.37 16.37
C ALA A 75 37.83 -6.45 16.84
N MET A 76 38.77 -7.01 17.61
CA MET A 76 40.08 -6.40 17.80
C MET A 76 40.76 -6.27 16.42
N LEU A 77 41.27 -5.08 16.13
CA LEU A 77 42.09 -4.79 14.95
C LEU A 77 43.43 -5.54 15.05
N PRO A 78 43.94 -6.16 13.97
CA PRO A 78 45.34 -6.49 13.91
C PRO A 78 46.15 -5.21 13.60
N ILE A 79 47.16 -5.00 14.43
CA ILE A 79 48.25 -4.03 14.22
C ILE A 79 49.11 -4.53 13.06
N SER A 80 49.42 -3.66 12.10
CA SER A 80 50.65 -3.71 11.30
C SER A 80 51.04 -2.28 10.95
#